data_AF-A0A5X7JXI2-F1
#
_entry.id   AF-A0A5X7JXI2-F1
#
_cell.length_a   1.000
_cell.length_b   1.000
_cell.length_c   1.000
_cell.angle_alpha   90.00
_cell.angle_beta   90.00
_cell.angle_gamma   90.00
#
_symmetry.space_group_name_H-M   'P 1'
#
loop_
_entity.id
_entity.type
_entity.pdbx_description
1 polymer ?
#
loop_
_entity_poly.entity_id
_entity_poly.type
_entity_poly.pdbx_seq_one_letter_code
_entity_poly.pdbx_strand_id
1 'polypeptide(L)'
;MAEMTEVAKGVATHQRLVALLTQENARYRVVNHEAVGKCEAVSEIRGTALGQGAKALVCKVKGNGVNQHVLAILAADQQADLSQLASHLGGLRASLASPAEVDMLTGCVFGAIPPFSFHPNLKLVADPLLFERFDEIAFNAGLLEKSVIMNTQDYLRIARPELAVFRRFQSSPTA
;
A
#
# COMPACT_ATOMS: atom_id res chain seq x y z
N MET A 1 10.62 -25.27 1.46
CA MET A 1 10.84 -24.60 2.77
C MET A 1 10.66 -23.09 2.68
N ALA A 2 11.26 -22.38 1.72
CA ALA A 2 11.10 -20.92 1.57
C ALA A 2 9.63 -20.46 1.41
N GLU A 3 8.86 -21.14 0.56
CA GLU A 3 7.44 -20.82 0.30
C GLU A 3 6.55 -20.99 1.55
N MET A 4 6.78 -22.03 2.37
CA MET A 4 6.10 -22.21 3.66
C MET A 4 6.43 -21.09 4.65
N THR A 5 7.66 -20.57 4.64
CA THR A 5 8.08 -19.46 5.50
C THR A 5 7.47 -18.13 5.04
N GLU A 6 7.36 -17.89 3.73
CA GLU A 6 6.71 -16.69 3.18
C GLU A 6 5.21 -16.65 3.49
N VAL A 7 4.51 -17.77 3.31
CA VAL A 7 3.08 -17.89 3.68
C VAL A 7 2.90 -17.63 5.18
N ALA A 8 3.78 -18.15 6.04
CA ALA A 8 3.71 -17.91 7.49
C ALA A 8 3.88 -16.43 7.86
N LYS A 9 4.79 -15.71 7.18
CA LYS A 9 4.96 -14.25 7.40
C LYS A 9 3.74 -13.45 6.92
N GLY A 10 3.20 -13.78 5.74
CA GLY A 10 1.99 -13.14 5.21
C GLY A 10 0.78 -13.32 6.14
N VAL A 11 0.60 -14.53 6.69
CA VAL A 11 -0.41 -14.83 7.71
C VAL A 11 -0.20 -13.99 8.96
N ALA A 12 1.04 -13.85 9.45
CA ALA A 12 1.33 -13.04 10.63
C ALA A 12 1.01 -11.55 10.40
N THR A 13 1.35 -11.01 9.22
CA THR A 13 0.99 -9.64 8.85
C THR A 13 -0.53 -9.46 8.77
N HIS A 14 -1.25 -10.41 8.19
CA HIS A 14 -2.71 -10.40 8.13
C HIS A 14 -3.34 -10.37 9.53
N GLN A 15 -2.91 -11.27 10.42
CA GLN A 15 -3.42 -11.36 11.79
C GLN A 15 -3.14 -10.08 12.57
N ARG A 16 -1.91 -9.54 12.46
CA ARG A 16 -1.53 -8.27 13.10
C ARG A 16 -2.40 -7.11 12.62
N LEU A 17 -2.67 -7.03 11.32
CA LEU A 17 -3.55 -6.01 10.77
C LEU A 17 -4.97 -6.13 11.31
N VAL A 18 -5.58 -7.32 11.24
CA VAL A 18 -6.95 -7.55 11.72
C VAL A 18 -7.08 -7.25 13.21
N ALA A 19 -6.10 -7.65 14.02
CA ALA A 19 -6.05 -7.33 15.44
C ALA A 19 -5.99 -5.81 15.69
N LEU A 20 -5.13 -5.08 14.97
CA LEU A 20 -5.05 -3.61 15.06
C LEU A 20 -6.39 -2.94 14.72
N LEU A 21 -6.99 -3.32 13.59
CA LEU A 21 -8.26 -2.74 13.15
C LEU A 21 -9.41 -3.02 14.13
N THR A 22 -9.42 -4.22 14.73
CA THR A 22 -10.39 -4.59 15.76
C THR A 22 -10.19 -3.75 17.02
N GLN A 23 -8.95 -3.66 17.51
CA GLN A 23 -8.60 -2.89 18.72
C GLN A 23 -8.96 -1.40 18.57
N GLU A 24 -8.76 -0.84 17.39
CA GLU A 24 -9.04 0.56 17.06
C GLU A 24 -10.50 0.83 16.70
N ASN A 25 -11.39 -0.17 16.83
CA ASN A 25 -12.81 -0.11 16.49
C ASN A 25 -13.06 0.42 15.07
N ALA A 26 -12.26 -0.02 14.10
CA ALA A 26 -12.39 0.39 12.71
C ALA A 26 -13.64 -0.20 12.06
N ARG A 27 -14.24 0.51 11.11
CA ARG A 27 -15.24 -0.07 10.20
C ARG A 27 -14.54 -0.75 9.03
N TYR A 28 -14.51 -2.07 9.03
CA TYR A 28 -13.90 -2.86 7.97
C TYR A 28 -14.57 -4.22 7.79
N ARG A 29 -14.29 -4.85 6.65
CA ARG A 29 -14.60 -6.26 6.38
C ARG A 29 -13.41 -6.95 5.72
N VAL A 30 -13.24 -8.23 6.00
CA VAL A 30 -12.30 -9.09 5.29
C VAL A 30 -13.03 -9.79 4.15
N VAL A 31 -12.42 -9.78 2.96
CA VAL A 31 -12.92 -10.47 1.76
C VAL A 31 -11.92 -11.55 1.40
N ASN A 32 -12.42 -12.79 1.26
CA ASN A 32 -11.64 -13.93 0.80
C ASN A 32 -11.90 -14.14 -0.69
N HIS A 33 -10.87 -14.35 -1.48
CA HIS A 33 -10.99 -14.60 -2.91
C HIS A 33 -9.83 -15.41 -3.45
N GLU A 34 -9.95 -15.98 -4.65
CA GLU A 34 -8.82 -16.61 -5.30
C GLU A 34 -7.71 -15.58 -5.60
N ALA A 35 -6.45 -16.02 -5.57
CA ALA A 35 -5.34 -15.16 -5.94
C ALA A 35 -5.36 -14.92 -7.46
N VAL A 36 -5.92 -13.78 -7.88
CA VAL A 36 -5.99 -13.38 -9.29
C VAL A 36 -4.92 -12.32 -9.56
N GLY A 37 -4.04 -12.58 -10.53
CA GLY A 37 -2.87 -11.73 -10.78
C GLY A 37 -3.12 -10.36 -11.41
N LYS A 38 -4.38 -10.00 -11.73
CA LYS A 38 -4.76 -8.75 -12.41
C LYS A 38 -5.60 -7.85 -11.51
N CYS A 39 -5.26 -6.57 -11.44
CA CYS A 39 -5.88 -5.60 -10.53
C CYS A 39 -7.38 -5.37 -10.80
N GLU A 40 -7.78 -5.42 -12.08
CA GLU A 40 -9.15 -5.27 -12.53
C GLU A 40 -10.04 -6.41 -12.01
N ALA A 41 -9.57 -7.66 -12.18
CA ALA A 41 -10.30 -8.84 -11.71
C ALA A 41 -10.46 -8.85 -10.18
N VAL A 42 -9.44 -8.43 -9.44
CA VAL A 42 -9.51 -8.32 -7.97
C VAL A 42 -10.52 -7.25 -7.55
N SER A 43 -10.61 -6.13 -8.27
CA SER A 43 -11.56 -5.05 -7.96
C SER A 43 -13.01 -5.48 -8.18
N GLU A 44 -13.28 -6.21 -9.27
CA GLU A 44 -14.59 -6.80 -9.55
C GLU A 44 -15.02 -7.78 -8.45
N ILE A 45 -14.14 -8.69 -8.04
CA ILE A 45 -14.38 -9.65 -6.96
C ILE A 45 -14.73 -8.95 -5.64
N ARG A 46 -14.05 -7.84 -5.35
CA ARG A 46 -14.31 -7.03 -4.14
C ARG A 46 -15.61 -6.24 -4.21
N GLY A 47 -16.22 -6.10 -5.39
CA GLY A 47 -17.34 -5.18 -5.63
C GLY A 47 -16.92 -3.72 -5.47
N THR A 48 -15.69 -3.38 -5.84
CA THR A 48 -15.11 -2.03 -5.66
C THR A 48 -14.65 -1.43 -6.98
N ALA A 49 -14.69 -0.11 -7.11
CA ALA A 49 -14.06 0.57 -8.23
C ALA A 49 -12.54 0.43 -8.18
N LEU A 50 -11.87 0.38 -9.35
CA LEU A 50 -10.40 0.28 -9.42
C LEU A 50 -9.70 1.38 -8.61
N GLY A 51 -10.26 2.59 -8.61
CA GLY A 51 -9.74 3.73 -7.85
C GLY A 51 -9.87 3.62 -6.32
N GLN A 52 -10.68 2.70 -5.79
CA GLN A 52 -10.72 2.37 -4.36
C GLN A 52 -9.56 1.47 -3.96
N GLY A 53 -8.95 0.77 -4.92
CA GLY A 53 -7.82 -0.10 -4.68
C GLY A 53 -6.61 0.69 -4.19
N ALA A 54 -6.16 0.48 -2.96
CA ALA A 54 -4.88 0.99 -2.50
C ALA A 54 -3.78 0.00 -2.88
N LYS A 55 -2.76 0.48 -3.61
CA LYS A 55 -1.56 -0.30 -3.93
C LYS A 55 -0.37 0.21 -3.14
N ALA A 56 0.45 -0.73 -2.67
CA ALA A 56 1.65 -0.46 -1.89
C ALA A 56 2.90 -0.66 -2.74
N LEU A 57 3.79 0.33 -2.73
CA LEU A 57 5.12 0.27 -3.30
C LEU A 57 6.15 0.42 -2.19
N VAL A 58 7.11 -0.50 -2.10
CA VAL A 58 8.27 -0.29 -1.22
C VAL A 58 9.34 0.41 -2.04
N CYS A 59 9.67 1.63 -1.63
CA CYS A 59 10.61 2.51 -2.28
C CYS A 59 11.82 2.77 -1.39
N LYS A 60 12.94 3.14 -2.00
CA LYS A 60 14.14 3.62 -1.31
C LYS A 60 14.48 5.01 -1.81
N VAL A 61 14.44 5.99 -0.92
CA VAL A 61 14.77 7.38 -1.21
C VAL A 61 16.20 7.67 -0.74
N LYS A 62 17.00 8.27 -1.62
CA LYS A 62 18.42 8.55 -1.38
C LYS A 62 18.85 9.94 -1.86
N GLY A 63 19.92 10.46 -1.26
CA GLY A 63 20.58 11.71 -1.65
C GLY A 63 20.26 12.87 -0.71
N ASN A 64 21.07 13.94 -0.74
CA ASN A 64 20.91 15.10 0.15
C ASN A 64 20.83 14.71 1.65
N GLY A 65 21.68 13.76 2.08
CA GLY A 65 21.66 13.21 3.45
C GLY A 65 20.54 12.20 3.74
N VAL A 66 19.59 12.00 2.83
CA VAL A 66 18.49 11.02 2.98
C VAL A 66 18.93 9.62 2.57
N ASN A 67 18.53 8.61 3.35
CA ASN A 67 18.57 7.19 3.01
C ASN A 67 17.43 6.48 3.77
N GLN A 68 16.23 6.46 3.17
CA GLN A 68 14.99 6.05 3.84
C GLN A 68 14.24 5.02 3.00
N HIS A 69 13.76 3.95 3.63
CA HIS A 69 12.76 3.07 3.03
C HIS A 69 11.34 3.61 3.28
N VAL A 70 10.52 3.57 2.25
CA VAL A 70 9.18 4.16 2.23
C VAL A 70 8.18 3.13 1.72
N LEU A 71 7.08 2.97 2.43
CA LEU A 71 5.88 2.32 1.94
C LEU A 71 4.98 3.40 1.34
N ALA A 72 5.03 3.54 0.02
CA ALA A 72 4.29 4.53 -0.74
C ALA A 72 2.97 3.95 -1.23
N ILE A 73 1.86 4.57 -0.79
CA ILE A 73 0.50 4.12 -1.05
C ILE A 73 -0.18 5.05 -2.06
N LEU A 74 -0.73 4.48 -3.12
CA LEU A 74 -1.49 5.23 -4.11
C LEU A 74 -2.71 4.43 -4.56
N ALA A 75 -3.65 5.10 -5.24
CA ALA A 75 -4.74 4.39 -5.87
C ALA A 75 -4.26 3.51 -7.03
N ALA A 76 -4.91 2.36 -7.24
CA ALA A 76 -4.48 1.33 -8.17
C ALA A 76 -4.53 1.81 -9.63
N ASP A 77 -5.51 2.68 -9.93
CA ASP A 77 -5.72 3.34 -11.22
C ASP A 77 -4.74 4.49 -11.53
N GLN A 78 -3.87 4.86 -10.58
CA GLN A 78 -2.86 5.91 -10.77
C GLN A 78 -1.47 5.33 -11.01
N GLN A 79 -0.53 6.12 -11.52
CA GLN A 79 0.88 5.73 -11.62
C GLN A 79 1.73 6.59 -10.70
N ALA A 80 2.72 6.01 -10.03
CA ALA A 80 3.63 6.76 -9.17
C ALA A 80 4.67 7.52 -10.00
N ASP A 81 4.97 8.73 -9.53
CA ASP A 81 6.12 9.54 -9.89
C ASP A 81 7.11 9.50 -8.72
N LEU A 82 8.12 8.64 -8.85
CA LEU A 82 9.13 8.44 -7.80
C LEU A 82 10.02 9.67 -7.62
N SER A 83 10.13 10.55 -8.62
CA SER A 83 10.88 11.81 -8.48
C SER A 83 10.15 12.77 -7.57
N GLN A 84 8.81 12.87 -7.70
CA GLN A 84 7.98 13.66 -6.77
C GLN A 84 8.07 13.11 -5.34
N LEU A 85 8.00 11.78 -5.16
CA LEU A 85 8.18 11.15 -3.85
C LEU A 85 9.55 11.47 -3.24
N ALA A 86 10.61 11.39 -4.03
CA ALA A 86 11.97 11.71 -3.58
C ALA A 86 12.08 13.17 -3.14
N SER A 87 11.57 14.09 -3.97
CA SER A 87 11.60 15.53 -3.69
C SER A 87 10.82 15.89 -2.44
N HIS A 88 9.63 15.30 -2.23
CA HIS A 88 8.81 15.53 -1.04
C HIS A 88 9.57 15.15 0.24
N LEU A 89 10.33 14.06 0.19
CA LEU A 89 11.09 13.55 1.33
C LEU A 89 12.50 14.17 1.44
N GLY A 90 12.80 15.21 0.67
CA GLY A 90 14.08 15.90 0.67
C GLY A 90 15.26 15.12 0.07
N GLY A 91 14.98 13.99 -0.59
CA GLY A 91 15.98 13.19 -1.30
C GLY A 91 16.17 13.64 -2.76
N LEU A 92 17.17 13.06 -3.43
CA LEU A 92 17.47 13.36 -4.83
C LEU A 92 16.89 12.33 -5.81
N ARG A 93 16.67 11.09 -5.34
CA ARG A 93 16.14 10.00 -6.16
C ARG A 93 15.39 8.99 -5.31
N ALA A 94 14.40 8.35 -5.93
CA ALA A 94 13.75 7.18 -5.38
C ALA A 94 13.74 6.03 -6.40
N SER A 95 13.79 4.81 -5.90
CA SER A 95 13.68 3.58 -6.69
C SER A 95 12.82 2.57 -5.95
N LEU A 96 12.25 1.60 -6.67
CA LEU A 96 11.64 0.44 -6.02
C LEU A 96 12.70 -0.35 -5.25
N ALA A 97 12.31 -0.93 -4.12
CA ALA A 97 13.15 -1.83 -3.34
C ALA A 97 13.24 -3.20 -4.01
N SER A 98 14.32 -3.93 -3.72
CA SER A 98 14.46 -5.31 -4.17
C SER A 98 13.44 -6.24 -3.50
N PRO A 99 13.10 -7.41 -4.09
CA PRO A 99 12.21 -8.38 -3.44
C PRO A 99 12.68 -8.80 -2.03
N ALA A 100 13.99 -8.92 -1.81
CA ALA A 100 14.55 -9.23 -0.49
C ALA A 100 14.32 -8.11 0.53
N GLU A 101 14.46 -6.84 0.11
CA GLU A 101 14.11 -5.70 0.97
C GLU A 101 12.60 -5.64 1.25
N VAL A 102 11.76 -5.97 0.26
CA VAL A 102 10.30 -6.03 0.42
C VAL A 102 9.90 -7.08 1.47
N ASP A 103 10.39 -8.32 1.34
CA ASP A 103 10.11 -9.39 2.31
C ASP A 103 10.60 -9.00 3.71
N MET A 104 11.82 -8.47 3.83
CA MET A 104 12.39 -8.06 5.11
C MET A 104 11.58 -6.94 5.80
N LEU A 105 11.12 -5.95 5.04
CA LEU A 105 10.43 -4.77 5.59
C LEU A 105 8.93 -4.98 5.82
N THR A 106 8.31 -5.93 5.12
CA THR A 106 6.84 -6.09 5.12
C THR A 106 6.36 -7.48 5.56
N GLY A 107 7.21 -8.50 5.46
CA GLY A 107 6.82 -9.90 5.64
C GLY A 107 5.84 -10.39 4.58
N CYS A 108 5.74 -9.70 3.44
CA CYS A 108 4.77 -10.00 2.40
C CYS A 108 5.45 -10.12 1.03
N VAL A 109 4.88 -10.99 0.19
CA VAL A 109 5.20 -11.03 -1.23
C VAL A 109 4.64 -9.80 -1.95
N PHE A 110 5.15 -9.53 -3.14
CA PHE A 110 4.64 -8.45 -3.99
C PHE A 110 3.13 -8.61 -4.23
N GLY A 111 2.40 -7.50 -4.16
CA GLY A 111 0.95 -7.47 -4.32
C GLY A 111 0.15 -7.84 -3.08
N ALA A 112 0.75 -8.47 -2.05
CA ALA A 112 0.04 -8.83 -0.82
C ALA A 112 0.17 -7.77 0.30
N ILE A 113 1.04 -6.78 0.10
CA ILE A 113 1.43 -5.79 1.12
C ILE A 113 0.25 -4.86 1.46
N PRO A 114 -0.18 -4.78 2.73
CA PRO A 114 -1.22 -3.83 3.14
C PRO A 114 -0.67 -2.39 3.20
N PRO A 115 -1.54 -1.37 3.12
CA PRO A 115 -1.18 0.03 3.26
C PRO A 115 -0.91 0.45 4.72
N PHE A 116 -0.27 -0.44 5.49
CA PHE A 116 0.11 -0.26 6.89
C PHE A 116 1.58 -0.62 7.05
N SER A 117 2.33 0.25 7.72
CA SER A 117 3.70 -0.08 8.10
C SER A 117 3.74 -0.67 9.49
N PHE A 118 4.40 -1.82 9.62
CA PHE A 118 4.63 -2.51 10.88
C PHE A 118 6.11 -2.59 11.25
N HIS A 119 6.96 -1.92 10.48
CA HIS A 119 8.41 -1.93 10.60
C HIS A 119 8.93 -0.50 10.86
N PRO A 120 9.77 -0.28 11.91
CA PRO A 120 10.17 1.06 12.32
C PRO A 120 10.96 1.83 11.26
N ASN A 121 11.69 1.12 10.40
CA ASN A 121 12.47 1.74 9.31
C ASN A 121 11.68 1.94 8.01
N LEU A 122 10.39 1.63 7.99
CA LEU A 122 9.55 1.75 6.80
C LEU A 122 8.54 2.89 6.99
N LYS A 123 8.87 4.08 6.45
CA LYS A 123 8.02 5.27 6.56
C LYS A 123 6.77 5.10 5.70
N LEU A 124 5.58 5.34 6.24
CA LEU A 124 4.33 5.27 5.49
C LEU A 124 4.00 6.63 4.86
N VAL A 125 3.85 6.65 3.54
CA VAL A 125 3.47 7.84 2.76
C VAL A 125 2.29 7.47 1.85
N ALA A 126 1.30 8.35 1.71
CA ALA A 126 0.13 8.09 0.86
C ALA A 126 -0.26 9.28 0.00
N ASP A 127 -0.69 9.00 -1.24
CA ASP A 127 -1.24 10.00 -2.15
C ASP A 127 -2.68 10.36 -1.75
N PRO A 128 -3.00 11.65 -1.47
CA PRO A 128 -4.30 12.07 -0.97
C PRO A 128 -5.49 11.67 -1.82
N LEU A 129 -5.31 11.52 -3.15
CA LEU A 129 -6.40 11.20 -4.08
C LEU A 129 -7.09 9.87 -3.73
N LEU A 130 -6.38 8.95 -3.08
CA LEU A 130 -6.94 7.69 -2.61
C LEU A 130 -8.09 7.89 -1.61
N PHE A 131 -8.06 8.98 -0.83
CA PHE A 131 -8.99 9.25 0.27
C PHE A 131 -10.08 10.27 -0.08
N GLU A 132 -9.96 10.93 -1.23
CA GLU A 132 -10.85 12.02 -1.65
C GLU A 132 -12.03 11.54 -2.51
N ARG A 133 -11.93 10.34 -3.09
CA ARG A 133 -12.87 9.85 -4.11
C ARG A 133 -13.94 8.91 -3.59
N PHE A 134 -13.67 8.23 -2.47
CA PHE A 134 -14.51 7.15 -1.96
C PHE A 134 -14.49 7.08 -0.44
N ASP A 135 -15.62 6.68 0.15
CA ASP A 135 -15.77 6.49 1.60
C ASP A 135 -15.05 5.23 2.13
N GLU A 136 -14.76 4.27 1.24
CA GLU A 136 -14.03 3.05 1.54
C GLU A 136 -12.86 2.84 0.58
N ILE A 137 -11.75 2.34 1.11
CA ILE A 137 -10.60 1.84 0.36
C ILE A 137 -10.53 0.32 0.46
N ALA A 138 -9.93 -0.32 -0.56
CA ALA A 138 -9.75 -1.76 -0.62
C ALA A 138 -8.30 -2.15 -0.91
N PHE A 139 -7.77 -3.17 -0.26
CA PHE A 139 -6.36 -3.58 -0.43
C PHE A 139 -6.12 -5.03 -0.03
N ASN A 140 -5.01 -5.60 -0.50
CA ASN A 140 -4.56 -6.91 -0.07
C ASN A 140 -3.97 -6.83 1.35
N ALA A 141 -4.21 -7.86 2.15
CA ALA A 141 -4.01 -7.85 3.59
C ALA A 141 -3.07 -8.97 4.02
N GLY A 142 -1.80 -8.87 3.65
CA GLY A 142 -0.74 -9.84 4.00
C GLY A 142 -0.67 -11.07 3.11
N LEU A 143 -1.78 -11.43 2.46
CA LEU A 143 -1.93 -12.57 1.56
C LEU A 143 -2.58 -12.12 0.24
N LEU A 144 -2.37 -12.87 -0.84
CA LEU A 144 -2.91 -12.53 -2.17
C LEU A 144 -4.42 -12.81 -2.27
N GLU A 145 -4.90 -13.76 -1.48
CA GLU A 145 -6.28 -14.23 -1.39
C GLU A 145 -7.11 -13.52 -0.29
N LYS A 146 -6.46 -12.63 0.49
CA LYS A 146 -7.11 -11.87 1.56
C LYS A 146 -7.09 -10.39 1.23
N SER A 147 -8.27 -9.81 1.10
CA SER A 147 -8.45 -8.38 1.01
C SER A 147 -9.13 -7.82 2.25
N VAL A 148 -8.87 -6.55 2.55
CA VAL A 148 -9.65 -5.74 3.49
C VAL A 148 -10.29 -4.61 2.71
N ILE A 149 -11.56 -4.35 3.01
CA ILE A 149 -12.25 -3.12 2.61
C ILE A 149 -12.59 -2.38 3.90
N MET A 150 -12.16 -1.13 4.02
CA MET A 150 -12.34 -0.34 5.23
C MET A 150 -12.67 1.10 4.94
N ASN A 151 -13.32 1.76 5.91
CA ASN A 151 -13.64 3.17 5.83
C ASN A 151 -12.36 4.03 5.75
N THR A 152 -12.37 5.00 4.83
CA THR A 152 -11.27 5.92 4.56
C THR A 152 -10.86 6.74 5.79
N GLN A 153 -11.81 7.23 6.57
CA GLN A 153 -11.52 8.04 7.77
C GLN A 153 -10.91 7.19 8.89
N ASP A 154 -11.35 5.94 9.04
CA ASP A 154 -10.73 5.00 9.97
C ASP A 154 -9.29 4.66 9.55
N TYR A 155 -9.04 4.49 8.25
CA TYR A 155 -7.69 4.29 7.74
C TYR A 155 -6.78 5.48 8.09
N LEU A 156 -7.20 6.71 7.81
CA LEU A 156 -6.41 7.91 8.10
C LEU A 156 -6.14 8.07 9.61
N ARG A 157 -7.14 7.81 10.45
CA ARG A 157 -7.03 7.87 11.92
C ARG A 157 -6.01 6.88 12.48
N ILE A 158 -5.99 5.65 11.94
CA ILE A 158 -5.20 4.53 12.46
C ILE A 158 -3.81 4.49 11.83
N ALA A 159 -3.73 4.50 10.49
CA ALA A 159 -2.47 4.33 9.77
C ALA A 159 -1.62 5.61 9.78
N ARG A 160 -2.27 6.78 9.87
CA ARG A 160 -1.64 8.11 9.93
C ARG A 160 -0.49 8.28 8.93
N PRO A 161 -0.73 8.07 7.62
CA PRO A 161 0.31 8.24 6.62
C PRO A 161 0.75 9.70 6.55
N GLU A 162 2.01 9.94 6.18
CA GLU A 162 2.39 11.26 5.68
C GLU A 162 1.74 11.46 4.30
N LEU A 163 0.99 12.55 4.14
CA LEU A 163 0.28 12.83 2.90
C LEU A 163 1.18 13.59 1.93
N ALA A 164 1.40 13.00 0.77
CA ALA A 164 2.26 13.56 -0.28
C ALA A 164 1.64 13.30 -1.65
N VAL A 165 1.60 14.31 -2.51
CA VAL A 165 1.23 14.11 -3.91
C VAL A 165 2.45 13.55 -4.65
N PHE A 166 2.32 12.32 -5.15
CA PHE A 166 3.37 11.68 -5.96
C PHE A 166 2.79 10.82 -7.08
N ARG A 167 1.53 11.02 -7.46
CA ARG A 167 0.97 10.48 -8.70
C ARG A 167 1.50 11.24 -9.93
N ARG A 168 1.62 10.52 -11.04
CA ARG A 168 1.81 11.15 -12.37
C ARG A 168 0.54 11.91 -12.73
N PHE A 169 0.69 13.19 -13.01
CA PHE A 169 -0.36 13.94 -13.69
C PHE A 169 -0.32 13.56 -15.17
N GLN A 170 -1.46 13.13 -15.71
CA GLN A 170 -1.58 13.03 -17.16
C GLN A 170 -1.44 14.45 -17.71
N SER A 171 -0.44 14.68 -18.55
CA SER A 171 -0.45 15.86 -19.42
C SER A 171 -1.69 15.72 -20.29
N SER A 172 -2.61 16.70 -20.20
CA SER A 172 -3.65 16.87 -21.21
C SER A 172 -2.98 16.80 -22.59
N PRO A 173 -3.58 16.14 -23.60
CA PRO A 173 -3.12 16.33 -24.95
C PRO A 173 -3.16 17.84 -25.20
N THR A 174 -2.04 18.45 -25.52
CA THR A 174 -2.02 19.79 -26.10
C THR A 174 -3.00 19.76 -27.26
N ALA A 175 -4.07 20.56 -27.15
CA ALA A 175 -5.04 20.77 -28.21
C ALA A 175 -4.37 21.26 -29.48
#